data_AF-A0A6N7VXU6-F1
#
_entry.id   AF-A0A6N7VXU6-F1
#
_cell.length_a   1.000
_cell.length_b   1.000
_cell.length_c   1.000
_cell.angle_alpha   90.00
_cell.angle_beta   90.00
_cell.angle_gamma   90.00
#
_symmetry.space_group_name_H-M   'P 1'
#
loop_
_entity.id
_entity.type
_entity.pdbx_description
1 polymer ?
#
loop_
_entity_poly.entity_id
_entity_poly.type
_entity_poly.pdbx_seq_one_letter_code
_entity_poly.pdbx_strand_id
1 'polypeptide(L)' 'MKNNIKDYKSLEFLTSLISLILLIILTVIQYWKGRPFWWILVLVTILMAANSYLKYKKIKKESR' A
#
# COMPACT_ATOMS: atom_id res chain seq x y z
N MET A 1 -9.30 22.39 -14.16
CA MET A 1 -9.63 20.98 -13.83
C MET A 1 -8.41 20.02 -13.82
N LYS A 2 -7.20 20.43 -14.24
CA LYS A 2 -6.01 19.57 -14.34
C LYS A 2 -5.27 19.30 -13.01
N ASN A 3 -5.37 20.19 -12.02
CA ASN A 3 -4.71 20.01 -10.72
C ASN A 3 -5.31 18.86 -9.89
N ASN A 4 -6.64 18.76 -9.84
CA ASN A 4 -7.36 17.76 -9.03
C ASN A 4 -7.00 16.30 -9.37
N ILE A 5 -6.64 15.99 -10.63
CA ILE A 5 -6.33 14.62 -11.07
C ILE A 5 -4.91 14.20 -10.62
N LYS A 6 -3.96 15.15 -10.60
CA LYS A 6 -2.61 14.90 -10.07
C LYS A 6 -2.63 14.79 -8.54
N ASP A 7 -3.41 15.63 -7.88
CA ASP A 7 -3.60 15.57 -6.43
C ASP A 7 -4.26 14.26 -6.00
N TYR A 8 -5.31 13.83 -6.71
CA TYR A 8 -5.97 12.55 -6.43
C TYR A 8 -5.03 11.35 -6.54
N LYS A 9 -4.23 11.25 -7.62
CA LYS A 9 -3.26 10.14 -7.78
C LYS A 9 -2.20 10.14 -6.69
N SER A 10 -1.79 11.32 -6.23
CA SER A 10 -0.78 11.46 -5.16
C SER A 10 -1.36 11.07 -3.79
N LEU A 11 -2.59 11.49 -3.50
CA LEU A 11 -3.36 11.06 -2.31
C LEU A 11 -3.63 9.55 -2.32
N GLU A 12 -3.93 8.98 -3.48
CA GLU A 12 -4.18 7.55 -3.64
C GLU A 12 -2.92 6.70 -3.39
N PHE A 13 -1.75 7.23 -3.77
CA PHE A 13 -0.46 6.62 -3.45
C PHE A 13 -0.12 6.76 -1.97
N LEU A 14 -0.26 7.96 -1.40
CA LEU A 14 -0.01 8.22 0.02
C LEU A 14 -0.87 7.32 0.91
N THR A 15 -2.17 7.24 0.61
CA THR A 15 -3.11 6.35 1.33
C THR A 15 -2.69 4.89 1.22
N SER A 16 -2.30 4.44 0.02
CA SER A 16 -1.81 3.06 -0.16
C SER A 16 -0.55 2.77 0.65
N LEU A 17 0.34 3.76 0.80
CA LEU A 17 1.58 3.63 1.58
C LEU A 17 1.27 3.55 3.09
N ILE A 18 0.37 4.42 3.57
CA ILE A 18 -0.09 4.43 4.96
C ILE A 18 -0.76 3.09 5.30
N SER A 19 -1.64 2.60 4.43
CA SER A 19 -2.29 1.30 4.61
C SER A 19 -1.29 0.14 4.61
N LEU A 20 -0.24 0.18 3.79
CA LEU A 20 0.82 -0.81 3.79
C LEU A 20 1.55 -0.86 5.15
N ILE A 21 1.92 0.30 5.69
CA ILE A 21 2.60 0.40 6.98
C ILE A 21 1.70 -0.15 8.10
N LEU A 22 0.43 0.24 8.11
CA LEU A 22 -0.54 -0.23 9.10
C LEU A 22 -0.73 -1.75 9.03
N LEU A 23 -0.78 -2.30 7.81
CA LEU A 23 -0.91 -3.74 7.57
C LEU A 23 0.32 -4.52 8.06
N ILE A 24 1.53 -3.98 7.87
CA ILE A 24 2.76 -4.57 8.41
C ILE A 24 2.70 -4.63 9.94
N ILE A 25 2.32 -3.53 10.60
CA ILE A 25 2.19 -3.48 12.06
C ILE A 25 1.18 -4.51 12.55
N LEU A 26 0.01 -4.58 11.91
CA LEU A 26 -1.02 -5.57 12.22
C LEU A 26 -0.52 -7.00 12.03
N THR A 27 0.23 -7.26 10.95
CA THR A 27 0.80 -8.58 10.66
C THR A 27 1.77 -9.01 11.76
N VAL A 28 2.64 -8.11 12.23
CA VAL A 28 3.59 -8.38 13.32
C VAL A 28 2.84 -8.65 14.63
N ILE A 29 1.82 -7.86 14.96
CA ILE A 29 1.00 -8.07 16.16
C ILE A 29 0.28 -9.42 16.11
N GLN A 30 -0.30 -9.77 14.96
CA GLN A 30 -1.02 -11.04 14.77
C GLN A 30 -0.08 -12.24 14.86
N TYR A 31 1.15 -12.10 14.33
CA TYR A 31 2.21 -13.08 14.48
C TYR A 31 2.59 -13.30 15.95
N TRP A 32 2.87 -12.23 16.69
CA TRP A 32 3.22 -12.31 18.11
C TRP A 32 2.11 -12.88 18.98
N LYS A 33 0.85 -12.59 18.65
CA LYS A 33 -0.32 -13.14 19.37
C LYS A 33 -0.63 -14.59 19.02
N GLY A 34 0.17 -15.24 18.16
CA GLY A 34 -0.03 -16.64 17.75
C GLY A 34 -1.38 -16.87 17.07
N ARG A 35 -1.95 -15.83 16.43
CA ARG A 35 -3.28 -15.92 15.83
C ARG A 35 -3.22 -16.86 14.62
N PRO A 36 -4.17 -17.81 14.49
CA PRO A 36 -4.24 -18.64 13.30
C PRO A 36 -4.43 -17.75 12.07
N PHE A 37 -3.90 -18.19 10.93
CA PHE A 37 -4.00 -17.48 9.63
C PHE A 37 -3.24 -16.15 9.50
N TRP A 38 -2.29 -15.83 10.39
CA TRP A 38 -1.44 -14.62 10.26
C TRP A 38 -0.70 -14.51 8.91
N TRP A 39 -0.40 -15.66 8.27
CA TRP A 39 0.19 -15.73 6.93
C TRP A 39 -0.68 -15.09 5.84
N ILE A 40 -2.01 -14.99 6.03
CA ILE A 40 -2.90 -14.34 5.07
C ILE A 40 -2.56 -12.84 5.01
N LEU A 41 -2.26 -12.22 6.15
CA LEU A 41 -1.85 -10.82 6.19
C LEU A 41 -0.51 -10.59 5.50
N VAL A 42 0.40 -11.56 5.55
CA VAL A 42 1.65 -11.53 4.77
C VAL A 42 1.36 -11.51 3.27
N LEU A 43 0.45 -12.37 2.78
CA LEU A 43 0.04 -12.38 1.38
C LEU A 43 -0.60 -11.04 0.96
N VAL A 44 -1.50 -10.49 1.78
CA VAL A 44 -2.12 -9.19 1.52
C VAL A 44 -1.06 -8.08 1.50
N THR A 45 -0.05 -8.14 2.37
CA THR A 45 1.05 -7.16 2.40
C THR A 45 1.87 -7.18 1.12
N ILE A 46 2.18 -8.37 0.58
CA ILE A 46 2.89 -8.51 -0.69
C ILE A 46 2.08 -7.93 -1.85
N LEU A 47 0.77 -8.24 -1.90
CA LEU A 47 -0.13 -7.70 -2.92
C LEU A 47 -0.24 -6.17 -2.84
N MET A 48 -0.33 -5.62 -1.63
CA MET A 48 -0.42 -4.18 -1.41
C MET A 48 0.89 -3.46 -1.75
N ALA A 49 2.04 -4.07 -1.47
CA ALA A 49 3.35 -3.55 -1.89
C ALA A 49 3.48 -3.53 -3.41
N ALA A 50 3.06 -4.60 -4.10
CA ALA A 50 3.03 -4.64 -5.56
C ALA A 50 2.11 -3.56 -6.15
N ASN A 51 0.92 -3.36 -5.57
CA ASN A 51 -0.01 -2.32 -5.99
C ASN A 51 0.57 -0.90 -5.81
N SER A 52 1.20 -0.64 -4.66
CA SER A 52 1.85 0.65 -4.38
C SER A 52 3.02 0.93 -5.33
N TYR A 53 3.82 -0.10 -5.64
CA TYR A 53 4.91 0.01 -6.62
C TYR A 53 4.40 0.33 -8.03
N LEU A 54 3.33 -0.34 -8.47
CA LEU A 54 2.71 -0.05 -9.77
C LEU A 54 2.17 1.39 -9.84
N LYS A 55 1.58 1.89 -8.75
CA LYS A 55 1.15 3.30 -8.64
C LYS A 55 2.32 4.27 -8.74
N TYR A 56 3.41 4.04 -7.99
CA TYR A 56 4.63 4.84 -8.09
C TYR A 56 5.18 4.88 -9.52
N LYS A 57 5.25 3.71 -10.17
CA LYS A 57 5.72 3.60 -11.56
C LYS A 57 4.85 4.41 -12.53
N LYS A 58 3.53 4.41 -12.34
CA LYS A 58 2.57 5.18 -13.16
C LYS A 58 2.76 6.68 -12.99
N ILE A 59 2.89 7.16 -11.75
CA ILE A 59 3.16 8.57 -11.44
C ILE A 59 4.49 9.02 -12.06
N LYS A 60 5.55 8.20 -11.93
CA LYS A 60 6.86 8.47 -12.53
C LYS A 60 6.82 8.54 -14.05
N LYS A 61 6.02 7.69 -14.71
CA LYS A 61 5.86 7.69 -16.16
C LYS A 61 5.09 8.92 -16.67
N GLU A 62 4.10 9.38 -15.91
CA GLU A 62 3.28 10.56 -16.25
C GLU A 62 3.97 11.91 -15.93
N SER A 63 5.10 11.85 -15.20
CA SER A 63 5.99 12.97 -14.92
C SER A 63 7.10 13.16 -15.99
N ARG A 64 7.27 12.22 -16.93
CA ARG A 64 8.12 12.37 -18.12
C ARG A 64 7.26 12.76 -19.30
#